data_AF-A0A6G4WQE4-F1
#
_entry.id   AF-A0A6G4WQE4-F1
#
_cell.length_a   1.000
_cell.length_b   1.000
_cell.length_c   1.000
_cell.angle_alpha   90.00
_cell.angle_beta   90.00
_cell.angle_gamma   90.00
#
_symmetry.space_group_name_H-M   'P 1'
#
loop_
_entity.id
_entity.type
_entity.pdbx_description
1 polymer ?
#
loop_
_entity_poly.entity_id
_entity_poly.type
_entity_poly.pdbx_seq_one_letter_code
_entity_poly.pdbx_strand_id
1 'polypeptide(L)'
;IIGLSGLITPSLDEMVHVASEMEREGFDIPLLIGGATTSRVHTAVKIHPRYARGQAVYVNDASRAVGVVSALLSKDAKNGYIETVRAEFKKVTEAHHRSEADKLRLPLARARANAHKIDWANCEPPKPSFFGTRVFEDLDMEELARYIDWTPFFQTWELKGRYPKILEDETQGPAARQLFEDAQAMLKKIIDEKWFAPKAVIGFWPANAVGDDIRLFTDETRAQELATLFTLRQQLTKRDGKPNVALSDFVAPVESGKPDYVGGFVVTAGIEEVAIAK
;
A
#
# COMPACT_ATOMS: atom_id res chain seq x y z
N ILE A 1 -19.86 19.59 5.39
CA ILE A 1 -18.80 18.60 5.71
C ILE A 1 -18.14 18.25 4.39
N ILE A 2 -16.81 18.14 4.36
CA ILE A 2 -16.05 17.62 3.22
C ILE A 2 -15.43 16.29 3.65
N GLY A 3 -15.46 15.27 2.79
CA GLY A 3 -14.81 13.98 3.03
C GLY A 3 -13.74 13.73 1.97
N LEU A 4 -12.55 13.30 2.40
CA LEU A 4 -11.44 12.92 1.53
C LEU A 4 -11.13 11.44 1.70
N SER A 5 -10.91 10.75 0.57
CA SER A 5 -10.50 9.36 0.51
C SER A 5 -9.14 9.24 -0.17
N GLY A 6 -8.25 8.40 0.36
CA GLY A 6 -6.90 8.20 -0.18
C GLY A 6 -6.49 6.73 -0.15
N LEU A 7 -5.91 6.27 -1.27
CA LEU A 7 -5.49 4.87 -1.44
C LEU A 7 -3.98 4.68 -1.34
N ILE A 8 -3.20 5.63 -1.86
CA ILE A 8 -1.72 5.55 -1.92
C ILE A 8 -1.07 6.67 -1.11
N THR A 9 0.17 6.47 -0.65
CA THR A 9 0.89 7.41 0.23
C THR A 9 0.88 8.86 -0.28
N PRO A 10 1.07 9.16 -1.58
CA PRO A 10 0.97 10.53 -2.09
C PRO A 10 -0.38 11.22 -1.83
N SER A 11 -1.48 10.45 -1.72
CA SER A 11 -2.81 11.01 -1.40
C SER A 11 -2.83 11.70 -0.02
N LEU A 12 -1.93 11.32 0.89
CA LEU A 12 -1.84 11.95 2.20
C LEU A 12 -1.34 13.39 2.11
N ASP A 13 -0.39 13.67 1.20
CA ASP A 13 0.10 15.03 0.98
C ASP A 13 -0.99 15.92 0.36
N GLU A 14 -1.81 15.37 -0.54
CA GLU A 14 -2.99 16.07 -1.07
C GLU A 14 -4.02 16.40 0.04
N MET A 15 -4.23 15.50 1.00
CA MET A 15 -5.12 15.79 2.13
C MET A 15 -4.57 16.91 3.04
N VAL A 16 -3.25 16.95 3.25
CA VAL A 16 -2.58 18.05 3.96
C VAL A 16 -2.72 19.36 3.18
N HIS A 17 -2.58 19.31 1.86
CA HIS A 17 -2.79 20.44 0.97
C HIS A 17 -4.22 20.97 1.06
N VAL A 18 -5.24 20.11 0.89
CA VAL A 18 -6.65 20.49 1.00
C VAL A 18 -6.97 21.08 2.38
N ALA A 19 -6.45 20.51 3.47
CA ALA A 19 -6.65 21.08 4.80
C ALA A 19 -6.06 22.50 4.93
N SER A 20 -4.88 22.73 4.34
CA SER A 20 -4.23 24.05 4.30
C SER A 20 -5.02 25.06 3.45
N GLU A 21 -5.56 24.62 2.31
CA GLU A 21 -6.38 25.44 1.43
C GLU A 21 -7.73 25.78 2.08
N MET A 22 -8.35 24.82 2.78
CA MET A 22 -9.57 25.08 3.55
C MET A 22 -9.35 26.16 4.62
N GLU A 23 -8.22 26.13 5.32
CA GLU A 23 -7.83 27.18 6.26
C GLU A 23 -7.65 28.54 5.55
N ARG A 24 -6.90 28.55 4.44
CA ARG A 24 -6.61 29.75 3.65
C ARG A 24 -7.87 30.43 3.11
N GLU A 25 -8.78 29.64 2.56
CA GLU A 25 -10.06 30.10 2.01
C GLU A 25 -11.12 30.36 3.11
N GLY A 26 -10.77 30.12 4.38
CA GLY A 26 -11.59 30.50 5.52
C GLY A 26 -12.77 29.58 5.83
N PHE A 27 -12.71 28.32 5.40
CA PHE A 27 -13.70 27.30 5.76
C PHE A 27 -13.71 27.07 7.29
N ASP A 28 -14.86 26.66 7.82
CA ASP A 28 -15.06 26.29 9.22
C ASP A 28 -15.88 24.99 9.39
N ILE A 29 -16.22 24.34 8.27
CA ILE A 29 -16.94 23.07 8.24
C ILE A 29 -16.03 21.89 8.59
N PRO A 30 -16.57 20.77 9.13
CA PRO A 30 -15.75 19.59 9.41
C PRO A 30 -15.14 18.95 8.16
N LEU A 31 -13.93 18.41 8.33
CA LEU A 31 -13.16 17.67 7.32
C LEU A 31 -13.02 16.22 7.76
N LEU A 32 -13.58 15.26 7.01
CA LEU A 32 -13.44 13.83 7.26
C LEU A 32 -12.29 13.26 6.41
N ILE A 33 -11.45 12.47 7.06
CA ILE A 33 -10.29 11.82 6.45
C ILE A 33 -10.48 10.30 6.56
N GLY A 34 -10.47 9.60 5.42
CA GLY A 34 -10.58 8.14 5.34
C GLY A 34 -9.83 7.55 4.15
N GLY A 35 -9.87 6.23 4.02
CA GLY A 35 -9.18 5.47 2.95
C GLY A 35 -7.94 4.73 3.45
N ALA A 36 -7.43 3.81 2.62
CA ALA A 36 -6.46 2.79 2.99
C ALA A 36 -5.16 3.31 3.61
N THR A 37 -4.64 4.45 3.13
CA THR A 37 -3.37 5.01 3.65
C THR A 37 -3.54 5.95 4.82
N THR A 38 -4.79 6.33 5.12
CA THR A 38 -5.07 7.26 6.21
C THR A 38 -4.99 6.56 7.56
N SER A 39 -4.67 7.35 8.59
CA SER A 39 -4.67 6.84 9.96
C SER A 39 -4.98 7.96 10.93
N ARG A 40 -5.44 7.58 12.12
CA ARG A 40 -5.62 8.50 13.23
C ARG A 40 -4.34 9.29 13.55
N VAL A 41 -3.19 8.63 13.55
CA VAL A 41 -1.89 9.25 13.85
C VAL A 41 -1.52 10.27 12.79
N HIS A 42 -1.59 9.91 11.51
CA HIS A 42 -1.26 10.84 10.43
C HIS A 42 -2.21 12.04 10.41
N THR A 43 -3.51 11.82 10.59
CA THR A 43 -4.51 12.89 10.64
C THR A 43 -4.22 13.87 11.78
N ALA A 44 -3.92 13.37 12.98
CA ALA A 44 -3.61 14.20 14.15
C ALA A 44 -2.31 15.00 13.99
N VAL A 45 -1.26 14.38 13.43
CA VAL A 45 0.10 14.95 13.38
C VAL A 45 0.35 15.83 12.15
N LYS A 46 -0.28 15.52 11.02
CA LYS A 46 0.04 16.15 9.72
C LYS A 46 -1.10 16.95 9.11
N ILE A 47 -2.35 16.47 9.22
CA ILE A 47 -3.51 17.10 8.56
C ILE A 47 -4.17 18.13 9.47
N HIS A 48 -4.63 17.73 10.65
CA HIS A 48 -5.37 18.61 11.58
C HIS A 48 -4.63 19.92 11.91
N PRO A 49 -3.29 19.94 12.12
CA PRO A 49 -2.57 21.18 12.40
C PRO A 49 -2.61 22.21 11.26
N ARG A 50 -3.03 21.82 10.05
CA ARG A 50 -3.19 22.71 8.90
C ARG A 50 -4.58 23.37 8.81
N TYR A 51 -5.53 22.94 9.64
CA TYR A 51 -6.91 23.41 9.60
C TYR A 51 -7.41 23.69 11.02
N ALA A 52 -7.13 24.91 11.49
CA ALA A 52 -7.42 25.37 12.86
C ALA A 52 -8.86 25.90 13.00
N ARG A 53 -9.42 26.48 11.94
CA ARG A 53 -10.79 27.04 11.92
C ARG A 53 -11.87 25.97 12.07
N GLY A 54 -11.62 24.77 11.56
CA GLY A 54 -12.53 23.63 11.69
C GLY A 54 -11.98 22.47 12.51
N GLN A 55 -12.52 21.28 12.25
CA GLN A 55 -12.06 20.03 12.83
C GLN A 55 -11.85 18.98 11.74
N ALA A 56 -10.62 18.49 11.63
CA ALA A 56 -10.31 17.29 10.88
C ALA A 56 -10.60 16.05 11.75
N VAL A 57 -11.30 15.05 11.20
CA VAL A 57 -11.67 13.82 11.92
C VAL A 57 -11.30 12.63 11.06
N TYR A 58 -10.50 11.72 11.63
CA TYR A 58 -10.22 10.44 11.01
C TYR A 58 -11.41 9.51 11.19
N VAL A 59 -11.88 8.91 10.10
CA VAL A 59 -12.98 7.94 10.09
C VAL A 59 -12.44 6.62 9.54
N ASN A 60 -12.54 5.58 10.35
CA ASN A 60 -11.90 4.29 10.06
C ASN A 60 -12.61 3.50 8.96
N ASP A 61 -13.94 3.54 8.94
CA ASP A 61 -14.79 2.75 8.07
C ASP A 61 -16.15 3.44 7.88
N ALA A 62 -16.91 3.00 6.88
CA ALA A 62 -18.19 3.60 6.52
C ALA A 62 -19.23 3.51 7.66
N SER A 63 -19.21 2.42 8.45
CA SER A 63 -20.18 2.22 9.54
C SER A 63 -20.04 3.31 10.62
N ARG A 64 -18.79 3.71 10.92
CA ARG A 64 -18.49 4.76 11.89
C ARG A 64 -18.75 6.16 11.35
N ALA A 65 -18.69 6.36 10.03
CA ALA A 65 -18.92 7.66 9.41
C ALA A 65 -20.28 8.26 9.77
N VAL A 66 -21.34 7.44 9.84
CA VAL A 66 -22.70 7.87 10.17
C VAL A 66 -22.76 8.50 11.56
N GLY A 67 -22.19 7.85 12.57
CA GLY A 67 -22.16 8.36 13.94
C GLY A 67 -21.35 9.65 14.06
N VAL A 68 -20.22 9.73 13.37
CA VAL A 68 -19.36 10.93 13.34
C VAL A 68 -20.09 12.11 12.70
N VAL A 69 -20.69 11.92 11.53
CA VAL A 69 -21.44 12.96 10.81
C VAL A 69 -22.63 13.43 11.65
N SER A 70 -23.39 12.50 12.25
CA SER A 70 -24.51 12.84 13.13
C SER A 70 -24.08 13.70 14.31
N ALA A 71 -22.99 13.35 14.99
CA ALA A 71 -22.44 14.14 16.09
C ALA A 71 -21.98 15.54 15.63
N LEU A 72 -21.33 15.64 14.47
CA LEU A 72 -20.81 16.89 13.92
C LEU A 72 -21.90 17.85 13.40
N LEU A 73 -23.06 17.32 13.01
CA LEU A 73 -24.22 18.11 12.57
C LEU A 73 -25.20 18.45 13.71
N SER A 74 -25.12 17.76 14.83
CA SER A 74 -25.95 18.02 16.02
C SER A 74 -25.57 19.34 16.69
N LYS A 75 -26.55 20.20 16.95
CA LYS A 75 -26.34 21.49 17.65
C LYS A 75 -25.81 21.31 19.07
N ASP A 76 -26.25 20.26 19.75
CA ASP A 76 -25.91 20.01 21.16
C ASP A 76 -24.64 19.17 21.32
N ALA A 77 -24.41 18.21 20.41
CA ALA A 77 -23.29 17.28 20.53
C ALA A 77 -22.00 17.74 19.83
N LYS A 78 -22.08 18.63 18.83
CA LYS A 78 -20.94 19.01 17.99
C LYS A 78 -19.75 19.52 18.80
N ASN A 79 -19.98 20.45 19.74
CA ASN A 79 -18.89 21.06 20.49
C ASN A 79 -18.17 20.06 21.39
N GLY A 80 -18.92 19.28 22.17
CA GLY A 80 -18.35 18.24 23.04
C GLY A 80 -17.62 17.14 22.25
N TYR A 81 -18.14 16.80 21.06
CA TYR A 81 -17.47 15.85 20.16
C TYR A 81 -16.13 16.41 19.64
N ILE A 82 -16.11 17.66 19.17
CA ILE A 82 -14.88 18.32 18.69
C ILE A 82 -13.84 18.41 19.83
N GLU A 83 -14.24 18.80 21.03
CA GLU A 83 -13.34 18.86 22.19
C GLU A 83 -12.73 17.51 22.51
N THR A 84 -13.54 16.45 22.45
CA THR A 84 -13.08 15.07 22.65
C THR A 84 -12.03 14.68 21.60
N VAL A 85 -12.29 14.93 20.32
CA VAL A 85 -11.35 14.62 19.23
C VAL A 85 -10.05 15.42 19.39
N ARG A 86 -10.12 16.70 19.73
CA ARG A 86 -8.93 17.54 19.95
C ARG A 86 -8.09 17.03 21.11
N ALA A 87 -8.71 16.66 22.23
CA ALA A 87 -8.02 16.08 23.37
C ALA A 87 -7.33 14.75 23.01
N GLU A 88 -7.99 13.91 22.21
CA GLU A 88 -7.41 12.67 21.69
C GLU A 88 -6.22 12.94 20.75
N PHE A 89 -6.36 13.85 19.79
CA PHE A 89 -5.30 14.20 18.85
C PHE A 89 -4.08 14.78 19.54
N LYS A 90 -4.27 15.58 20.59
CA LYS A 90 -3.17 16.05 21.44
C LYS A 90 -2.39 14.88 22.04
N LYS A 91 -3.07 13.92 22.68
CA LYS A 91 -2.44 12.73 23.27
C LYS A 91 -1.70 11.90 22.21
N VAL A 92 -2.31 11.70 21.04
CA VAL A 92 -1.72 10.93 19.93
C VAL A 92 -0.46 11.62 19.41
N THR A 93 -0.50 12.94 19.24
CA THR A 93 0.62 13.75 18.74
C THR A 93 1.79 13.74 19.73
N GLU A 94 1.53 13.93 21.03
CA GLU A 94 2.54 13.85 22.09
C GLU A 94 3.18 12.45 22.17
N ALA A 95 2.38 11.39 22.08
CA ALA A 95 2.88 10.03 22.06
C ALA A 95 3.75 9.75 20.82
N HIS A 96 3.33 10.24 19.64
CA HIS A 96 4.11 10.10 18.41
C HIS A 96 5.46 10.82 18.52
N HIS A 97 5.49 12.06 19.00
CA HIS A 97 6.74 12.82 19.16
C HIS A 97 7.70 12.15 20.15
N ARG A 98 7.21 11.61 21.27
CA ARG A 98 8.04 10.83 22.19
C ARG A 98 8.63 9.59 21.52
N SER A 99 7.78 8.82 20.82
CA SER A 99 8.24 7.63 20.09
C SER A 99 9.26 7.96 18.99
N GLU A 100 9.10 9.07 18.27
CA GLU A 100 10.08 9.51 17.27
C GLU A 100 11.40 9.95 17.90
N ALA A 101 11.37 10.59 19.07
CA ALA A 101 12.57 10.97 19.82
C ALA A 101 13.34 9.73 20.32
N ASP A 102 12.63 8.67 20.71
CA ASP A 102 13.23 7.41 21.16
C ASP A 102 13.85 6.58 20.02
N LYS A 103 13.52 6.89 18.75
CA LYS A 103 14.06 6.17 17.59
C LYS A 103 15.51 6.54 17.33
N LEU A 104 16.42 5.66 17.73
CA LEU A 104 17.82 5.73 17.34
C LEU A 104 17.99 5.35 15.87
N ARG A 105 18.37 6.34 15.05
CA ARG A 105 18.74 6.16 13.64
C ARG A 105 20.25 6.05 13.52
N LEU A 106 20.71 5.07 12.76
CA LEU A 106 22.11 4.88 12.41
C LEU A 106 22.50 5.82 11.26
N PRO A 107 23.73 6.38 11.28
CA PRO A 107 24.33 6.96 10.09
C PRO A 107 24.32 5.94 8.94
N LEU A 108 24.10 6.40 7.72
CA LEU A 108 23.93 5.52 6.56
C LEU A 108 25.10 4.54 6.37
N ALA A 109 26.34 4.99 6.59
CA ALA A 109 27.53 4.13 6.52
C ALA A 109 27.48 2.96 7.52
N ARG A 110 26.95 3.18 8.73
CA ARG A 110 26.78 2.12 9.74
C ARG A 110 25.67 1.15 9.36
N ALA A 111 24.57 1.65 8.80
CA ALA A 111 23.50 0.80 8.29
C ALA A 111 24.00 -0.09 7.15
N ARG A 112 24.77 0.46 6.20
CA ARG A 112 25.41 -0.29 5.10
C ARG A 112 26.38 -1.35 5.59
N ALA A 113 27.18 -1.04 6.61
CA ALA A 113 28.08 -2.02 7.23
C ALA A 113 27.33 -3.20 7.89
N ASN A 114 26.06 -3.01 8.27
CA ASN A 114 25.16 -4.02 8.82
C ASN A 114 24.15 -4.55 7.79
N ALA A 115 24.49 -4.55 6.49
CA ALA A 115 23.66 -5.12 5.45
C ALA A 115 23.40 -6.62 5.63
N HIS A 116 22.36 -7.15 4.99
CA HIS A 116 22.20 -8.59 4.91
C HIS A 116 23.32 -9.19 4.06
N LYS A 117 23.93 -10.28 4.54
CA LYS A 117 25.08 -10.92 3.89
C LYS A 117 24.66 -12.28 3.36
N ILE A 118 24.71 -12.42 2.04
CA ILE A 118 24.55 -13.68 1.33
C ILE A 118 25.95 -14.18 0.97
N ASP A 119 26.19 -15.49 1.12
CA ASP A 119 27.41 -16.12 0.66
C ASP A 119 27.36 -16.32 -0.86
N TRP A 120 27.72 -15.26 -1.59
CA TRP A 120 27.70 -15.24 -3.06
C TRP A 120 28.71 -16.21 -3.69
N ALA A 121 29.73 -16.67 -2.97
CA ALA A 121 30.65 -17.67 -3.51
C ALA A 121 29.93 -19.01 -3.73
N ASN A 122 29.03 -19.36 -2.82
CA ASN A 122 28.24 -20.61 -2.81
C ASN A 122 26.78 -20.41 -3.27
N CYS A 123 26.45 -19.24 -3.81
CA CYS A 123 25.14 -18.94 -4.37
C CYS A 123 25.25 -18.80 -5.89
N GLU A 124 24.42 -19.53 -6.63
CA GLU A 124 24.28 -19.40 -8.08
C GLU A 124 22.90 -18.86 -8.40
N PRO A 125 22.78 -17.55 -8.72
CA PRO A 125 21.50 -16.99 -9.10
C PRO A 125 20.93 -17.67 -10.35
N PRO A 126 19.66 -18.10 -10.33
CA PRO A 126 19.07 -18.79 -11.46
C PRO A 126 18.91 -17.84 -12.65
N LYS A 127 19.43 -18.25 -13.81
CA LYS A 127 19.27 -17.51 -15.06
C LYS A 127 17.82 -17.62 -15.57
N PRO A 128 17.13 -16.50 -15.88
CA PRO A 128 15.79 -16.54 -16.45
C PRO A 128 15.82 -17.12 -17.86
N SER A 129 14.67 -17.61 -18.33
CA SER A 129 14.54 -18.26 -19.64
C SER A 129 14.56 -17.29 -20.82
N PHE A 130 14.45 -15.98 -20.59
CA PHE A 130 14.54 -14.92 -21.59
C PHE A 130 14.95 -13.60 -20.94
N PHE A 131 15.33 -12.62 -21.76
CA PHE A 131 15.57 -11.23 -21.34
C PHE A 131 14.67 -10.26 -22.09
N GLY A 132 14.51 -9.07 -21.52
CA GLY A 132 13.58 -8.07 -22.03
C GLY A 132 12.14 -8.38 -21.65
N THR A 133 11.21 -7.69 -22.30
CA THR A 133 9.79 -7.76 -21.98
C THR A 133 9.06 -8.80 -22.82
N ARG A 134 8.09 -9.47 -22.19
CA ARG A 134 7.07 -10.30 -22.84
C ARG A 134 5.69 -9.74 -22.51
N VAL A 135 4.91 -9.47 -23.55
CA VAL A 135 3.54 -8.94 -23.45
C VAL A 135 2.55 -10.10 -23.55
N PHE A 136 1.51 -10.05 -22.72
CA PHE A 136 0.36 -10.94 -22.75
C PHE A 136 -0.89 -10.07 -22.93
N GLU A 137 -1.53 -10.18 -24.09
CA GLU A 137 -2.70 -9.39 -24.44
C GLU A 137 -4.01 -10.16 -24.31
N ASP A 138 -3.94 -11.50 -24.37
CA ASP A 138 -5.09 -12.40 -24.39
C ASP A 138 -4.98 -13.43 -23.25
N LEU A 139 -5.11 -12.98 -22.00
CA LEU A 139 -5.13 -13.86 -20.85
C LEU A 139 -6.52 -14.44 -20.62
N ASP A 140 -6.60 -15.75 -20.35
CA ASP A 140 -7.86 -16.42 -20.06
C ASP A 140 -8.37 -16.04 -18.66
N MET A 141 -9.51 -15.35 -18.63
CA MET A 141 -10.13 -14.93 -17.38
C MET A 141 -10.61 -16.11 -16.54
N GLU A 142 -10.99 -17.23 -17.16
CA GLU A 142 -11.37 -18.43 -16.42
C GLU A 142 -10.17 -19.01 -15.67
N GLU A 143 -8.98 -18.99 -16.29
CA GLU A 143 -7.74 -19.38 -15.62
C GLU A 143 -7.42 -18.42 -14.47
N LEU A 144 -7.47 -17.11 -14.70
CA LEU A 144 -7.18 -16.10 -13.67
C LEU A 144 -8.14 -16.19 -12.47
N ALA A 145 -9.41 -16.49 -12.71
CA ALA A 145 -10.43 -16.64 -11.66
C ALA A 145 -10.05 -17.69 -10.60
N ARG A 146 -9.26 -18.71 -10.97
CA ARG A 146 -8.80 -19.77 -10.06
C ARG A 146 -7.74 -19.28 -9.06
N TYR A 147 -7.11 -18.15 -9.33
CA TYR A 147 -6.06 -17.54 -8.50
C TYR A 147 -6.57 -16.42 -7.59
N ILE A 148 -7.88 -16.15 -7.57
CA ILE A 148 -8.47 -15.15 -6.68
C ILE A 148 -8.31 -15.59 -5.21
N ASP A 149 -7.64 -14.75 -4.42
CA ASP A 149 -7.79 -14.79 -2.97
C ASP A 149 -9.08 -14.05 -2.60
N TRP A 150 -10.07 -14.80 -2.12
CA TRP A 150 -11.36 -14.26 -1.70
C TRP A 150 -11.32 -13.56 -0.33
N THR A 151 -10.21 -13.68 0.42
CA THR A 151 -10.10 -13.07 1.75
C THR A 151 -10.19 -11.54 1.69
N PRO A 152 -9.42 -10.82 0.85
CA PRO A 152 -9.60 -9.37 0.65
C PRO A 152 -10.99 -8.98 0.14
N PHE A 153 -11.65 -9.83 -0.66
CA PHE A 153 -13.01 -9.58 -1.13
C PHE A 153 -13.99 -9.51 0.04
N PHE A 154 -13.99 -10.50 0.95
CA PHE A 154 -14.84 -10.45 2.14
C PHE A 154 -14.51 -9.26 3.05
N GLN A 155 -13.23 -8.94 3.22
CA GLN A 155 -12.80 -7.77 4.00
C GLN A 155 -13.33 -6.46 3.43
N THR A 156 -13.39 -6.33 2.10
CA THR A 156 -13.97 -5.16 1.41
C THR A 156 -15.46 -5.01 1.72
N TRP A 157 -16.16 -6.11 1.96
CA TRP A 157 -17.55 -6.15 2.39
C TRP A 157 -17.74 -6.17 3.92
N GLU A 158 -16.70 -5.79 4.68
CA GLU A 158 -16.70 -5.72 6.15
C GLU A 158 -16.97 -7.06 6.86
N LEU A 159 -16.74 -8.18 6.17
CA LEU A 159 -16.82 -9.53 6.72
C LEU A 159 -15.43 -10.00 7.17
N LYS A 160 -15.26 -10.20 8.48
CA LYS A 160 -13.95 -10.43 9.10
C LYS A 160 -13.65 -11.91 9.19
N GLY A 161 -12.73 -12.40 8.38
CA GLY A 161 -12.29 -13.78 8.44
C GLY A 161 -11.42 -14.12 7.25
N ARG A 162 -10.96 -15.37 7.21
CA ARG A 162 -10.18 -15.90 6.08
C ARG A 162 -11.03 -16.88 5.28
N TYR A 163 -11.01 -16.77 3.96
CA TYR A 163 -11.63 -17.78 3.11
C TYR A 163 -10.81 -19.09 3.13
N PRO A 164 -11.43 -20.28 3.11
CA PRO A 164 -12.89 -20.53 3.09
C PRO A 164 -13.54 -20.56 4.49
N LYS A 165 -12.77 -20.51 5.58
CA LYS A 165 -13.28 -20.65 6.96
C LYS A 165 -14.40 -19.66 7.34
N ILE A 166 -14.39 -18.45 6.78
CA ILE A 166 -15.44 -17.45 7.01
C ILE A 166 -16.84 -17.94 6.59
N LEU A 167 -16.92 -18.87 5.63
CA LEU A 167 -18.19 -19.44 5.18
C LEU A 167 -18.84 -20.33 6.24
N GLU A 168 -18.07 -20.82 7.21
CA GLU A 168 -18.53 -21.69 8.31
C GLU A 168 -18.73 -20.91 9.62
N ASP A 169 -18.50 -19.60 9.61
CA ASP A 169 -18.64 -18.75 10.80
C ASP A 169 -20.09 -18.75 11.30
N GLU A 170 -20.28 -18.91 12.61
CA GLU A 170 -21.60 -19.03 13.24
C GLU A 170 -22.45 -17.76 13.08
N THR A 171 -21.83 -16.58 13.08
CA THR A 171 -22.52 -15.29 13.09
C THR A 171 -22.67 -14.72 11.68
N GLN A 172 -21.59 -14.71 10.90
CA GLN A 172 -21.52 -14.06 9.59
C GLN A 172 -21.48 -15.06 8.42
N GLY A 173 -21.34 -16.36 8.68
CA GLY A 173 -21.28 -17.40 7.64
C GLY A 173 -22.48 -17.39 6.68
N PRO A 174 -23.73 -17.24 7.13
CA PRO A 174 -24.87 -17.12 6.21
C PRO A 174 -24.74 -15.95 5.23
N ALA A 175 -24.35 -14.77 5.71
CA ALA A 175 -24.13 -13.60 4.86
C ALA A 175 -22.91 -13.77 3.94
N ALA A 176 -21.82 -14.37 4.44
CA ALA A 176 -20.62 -14.65 3.66
C ALA A 176 -20.90 -15.64 2.52
N ARG A 177 -21.69 -16.70 2.76
CA ARG A 177 -22.10 -17.65 1.72
C ARG A 177 -22.96 -16.98 0.65
N GLN A 178 -23.96 -16.20 1.05
CA GLN A 178 -24.80 -15.48 0.08
C GLN A 178 -23.96 -14.53 -0.78
N LEU A 179 -23.11 -13.71 -0.17
CA LEU A 179 -22.23 -12.78 -0.89
C LEU A 179 -21.28 -13.53 -1.84
N PHE A 180 -20.76 -14.68 -1.42
CA PHE A 180 -19.89 -15.50 -2.25
C PHE A 180 -20.64 -16.09 -3.45
N GLU A 181 -21.85 -16.61 -3.24
CA GLU A 181 -22.72 -17.13 -4.31
C GLU A 181 -23.03 -16.04 -5.35
N ASP A 182 -23.41 -14.84 -4.89
CA ASP A 182 -23.66 -13.69 -5.76
C ASP A 182 -22.41 -13.29 -6.56
N ALA A 183 -21.25 -13.26 -5.89
CA ALA A 183 -19.98 -12.94 -6.53
C ALA A 183 -19.55 -14.00 -7.56
N GLN A 184 -19.76 -15.29 -7.28
CA GLN A 184 -19.50 -16.38 -8.21
C GLN A 184 -20.42 -16.31 -9.43
N ALA A 185 -21.71 -16.02 -9.24
CA ALA A 185 -22.65 -15.82 -10.33
C ALA A 185 -22.26 -14.62 -11.21
N MET A 186 -21.85 -13.51 -10.59
CA MET A 186 -21.37 -12.33 -11.31
C MET A 186 -20.05 -12.60 -12.05
N LEU A 187 -19.10 -13.28 -11.42
CA LEU A 187 -17.82 -13.66 -12.03
C LEU A 187 -18.04 -14.57 -13.23
N LYS A 188 -18.96 -15.55 -13.12
CA LYS A 188 -19.34 -16.39 -14.25
C LYS A 188 -19.87 -15.56 -15.42
N LYS A 189 -20.77 -14.62 -15.15
CA LYS A 189 -21.31 -13.72 -16.18
C LYS A 189 -20.21 -12.88 -16.84
N ILE A 190 -19.32 -12.31 -16.02
CA ILE A 190 -18.16 -11.53 -16.46
C ILE A 190 -17.27 -12.34 -17.43
N ILE A 191 -17.03 -13.62 -17.14
CA ILE A 191 -16.24 -14.53 -17.97
C ILE A 191 -17.01 -14.90 -19.26
N ASP A 192 -18.25 -15.37 -19.13
CA ASP A 192 -19.08 -15.82 -20.27
C ASP A 192 -19.28 -14.70 -21.31
N GLU A 193 -19.53 -13.47 -20.82
CA GLU A 193 -19.79 -12.29 -21.64
C GLU A 193 -18.52 -11.49 -21.97
N LYS A 194 -17.35 -11.93 -21.49
CA LYS A 194 -16.03 -11.32 -21.76
C LYS A 194 -15.97 -9.83 -21.45
N TRP A 195 -16.39 -9.43 -20.25
CA TRP A 195 -16.48 -8.02 -19.86
C TRP A 195 -15.14 -7.31 -19.80
N PHE A 196 -14.07 -8.03 -19.48
CA PHE A 196 -12.72 -7.46 -19.37
C PHE A 196 -11.73 -8.20 -20.27
N ALA A 197 -10.68 -7.48 -20.67
CA ALA A 197 -9.53 -8.03 -21.36
C ALA A 197 -8.28 -7.88 -20.46
N PRO A 198 -7.96 -8.88 -19.62
CA PRO A 198 -6.80 -8.80 -18.74
C PRO A 198 -5.51 -8.76 -19.55
N LYS A 199 -4.60 -7.87 -19.15
CA LYS A 199 -3.30 -7.68 -19.83
C LYS A 199 -2.17 -7.73 -18.84
N ALA A 200 -1.03 -8.23 -19.29
CA ALA A 200 0.19 -8.26 -18.51
C ALA A 200 1.42 -7.96 -19.38
N VAL A 201 2.41 -7.32 -18.77
CA VAL A 201 3.78 -7.29 -19.28
C VAL A 201 4.67 -7.79 -18.16
N ILE A 202 5.52 -8.76 -18.46
CA ILE A 202 6.60 -9.19 -17.55
C ILE A 202 7.94 -8.98 -18.25
N GLY A 203 9.02 -8.94 -17.49
CA GLY A 203 10.35 -8.97 -18.08
C GLY A 203 11.42 -9.36 -17.09
N PHE A 204 12.57 -9.74 -17.64
CA PHE A 204 13.77 -10.05 -16.88
C PHE A 204 14.97 -9.35 -17.49
N TRP A 205 15.87 -8.86 -16.64
CA TRP A 205 17.07 -8.14 -17.05
C TRP A 205 18.28 -8.64 -16.27
N PRO A 206 19.46 -8.75 -16.91
CA PRO A 206 20.72 -8.88 -16.20
C PRO A 206 20.87 -7.71 -15.24
N ALA A 207 21.19 -8.00 -13.98
CA ALA A 207 21.25 -7.02 -12.93
C ALA A 207 22.35 -7.33 -11.91
N ASN A 208 22.90 -6.30 -11.27
CA ASN A 208 23.77 -6.46 -10.11
C ASN A 208 23.53 -5.32 -9.12
N ALA A 209 23.74 -5.60 -7.83
CA ALA A 209 23.73 -4.56 -6.82
C ALA A 209 24.99 -3.68 -6.93
N VAL A 210 24.82 -2.37 -6.78
CA VAL A 210 25.89 -1.38 -6.61
C VAL A 210 25.53 -0.53 -5.39
N GLY A 211 26.14 -0.86 -4.25
CA GLY A 211 25.75 -0.28 -2.97
C GLY A 211 24.31 -0.62 -2.58
N ASP A 212 23.47 0.40 -2.43
CA ASP A 212 22.06 0.23 -2.05
C ASP A 212 21.11 0.13 -3.26
N ASP A 213 21.63 0.23 -4.48
CA ASP A 213 20.82 0.25 -5.70
C ASP A 213 21.07 -1.00 -6.54
N ILE A 214 20.20 -1.22 -7.51
CA ILE A 214 20.31 -2.32 -8.47
C ILE A 214 20.49 -1.71 -9.86
N ARG A 215 21.61 -2.02 -10.52
CA ARG A 215 21.84 -1.68 -11.93
C ARG A 215 21.25 -2.76 -12.81
N LEU A 216 20.51 -2.35 -13.83
CA LEU A 216 20.03 -3.20 -14.91
C LEU A 216 20.92 -2.98 -16.13
N PHE A 217 21.17 -4.02 -16.90
CA PHE A 217 21.96 -3.97 -18.13
C PHE A 217 21.13 -4.37 -19.35
N THR A 218 21.57 -3.93 -20.53
CA THR A 218 20.88 -4.23 -21.80
C THR A 218 20.93 -5.71 -22.17
N ASP A 219 22.00 -6.40 -21.78
CA ASP A 219 22.28 -7.79 -22.11
C ASP A 219 23.30 -8.41 -21.13
N GLU A 220 23.64 -9.68 -21.33
CA GLU A 220 24.52 -10.43 -20.44
C GLU A 220 25.97 -10.00 -20.44
N THR A 221 26.42 -9.21 -21.44
CA THR A 221 27.78 -8.65 -21.43
C THR A 221 27.96 -7.64 -20.30
N ARG A 222 26.86 -7.04 -19.83
CA ARG A 222 26.83 -6.00 -18.79
C ARG A 222 27.71 -4.78 -19.15
N ALA A 223 27.94 -4.57 -20.44
CA ALA A 223 28.76 -3.46 -20.94
C ALA A 223 28.00 -2.12 -20.93
N GLN A 224 26.68 -2.17 -21.09
CA GLN A 224 25.82 -0.99 -21.13
C GLN A 224 24.74 -1.08 -20.05
N GLU A 225 24.70 -0.06 -19.18
CA GLU A 225 23.61 0.12 -18.21
C GLU A 225 22.32 0.50 -18.95
N LEU A 226 21.22 -0.15 -18.58
CA LEU A 226 19.87 0.14 -19.05
C LEU A 226 19.15 1.12 -18.12
N ALA A 227 19.16 0.82 -16.82
CA ALA A 227 18.45 1.60 -15.81
C ALA A 227 19.00 1.32 -14.41
N THR A 228 18.57 2.12 -13.44
CA THR A 228 18.82 1.89 -12.02
C THR A 228 17.50 1.77 -11.28
N LEU A 229 17.36 0.71 -10.49
CA LEU A 229 16.31 0.59 -9.49
C LEU A 229 16.90 1.08 -8.15
N PHE A 230 16.49 2.27 -7.74
CA PHE A 230 16.92 2.85 -6.47
C PHE A 230 16.22 2.15 -5.31
N THR A 231 16.97 1.77 -4.29
CA THR A 231 16.39 1.14 -3.10
C THR A 231 16.75 1.90 -1.84
N LEU A 232 15.98 1.69 -0.77
CA LEU A 232 16.20 2.34 0.51
C LEU A 232 16.73 1.33 1.52
N ARG A 233 17.76 1.74 2.26
CA ARG A 233 18.28 0.97 3.39
C ARG A 233 17.56 1.34 4.68
N GLN A 234 17.15 0.33 5.44
CA GLN A 234 16.63 0.55 6.79
C GLN A 234 17.69 1.23 7.67
N GLN A 235 17.37 2.34 8.33
CA GLN A 235 18.32 3.09 9.18
C GLN A 235 18.03 3.04 10.68
N LEU A 236 16.99 2.34 11.14
CA LEU A 236 16.77 2.16 12.57
C LEU A 236 17.79 1.18 13.15
N THR A 237 18.29 1.46 14.35
CA THR A 237 19.15 0.51 15.08
C THR A 237 18.42 -0.83 15.22
N LYS A 238 19.11 -1.91 14.85
CA LYS A 238 18.60 -3.27 14.94
C LYS A 238 19.06 -3.93 16.24
N ARG A 239 18.22 -4.82 16.77
CA ARG A 239 18.54 -5.67 17.93
C ARG A 239 18.88 -7.08 17.43
N ASP A 240 19.55 -7.85 18.29
CA ASP A 240 19.77 -9.28 18.11
C ASP A 240 20.50 -9.66 16.82
N GLY A 241 21.45 -8.82 16.39
CA GLY A 241 22.25 -9.04 15.18
C GLY A 241 21.47 -8.97 13.86
N LYS A 242 20.21 -8.50 13.87
CA LYS A 242 19.43 -8.38 12.64
C LYS A 242 20.05 -7.35 11.69
N PRO A 243 20.04 -7.61 10.37
CA PRO A 243 20.59 -6.69 9.40
C PRO A 243 19.69 -5.47 9.19
N ASN A 244 20.32 -4.39 8.74
CA ASN A 244 19.69 -3.21 8.17
C ASN A 244 19.47 -3.46 6.67
N VAL A 245 18.39 -4.15 6.32
CA VAL A 245 18.16 -4.61 4.95
C VAL A 245 17.90 -3.46 3.97
N ALA A 246 18.38 -3.65 2.74
CA ALA A 246 17.93 -2.96 1.53
C ALA A 246 17.48 -4.02 0.51
N LEU A 247 16.66 -3.66 -0.48
CA LEU A 247 16.24 -4.62 -1.51
C LEU A 247 17.43 -5.10 -2.36
N SER A 248 18.44 -4.24 -2.55
CA SER A 248 19.67 -4.59 -3.26
C SER A 248 20.48 -5.71 -2.59
N ASP A 249 20.31 -5.95 -1.29
CA ASP A 249 21.07 -6.99 -0.56
C ASP A 249 20.79 -8.41 -1.09
N PHE A 250 19.68 -8.60 -1.83
CA PHE A 250 19.24 -9.88 -2.39
C PHE A 250 19.61 -10.05 -3.87
N VAL A 251 20.41 -9.15 -4.44
CA VAL A 251 20.95 -9.24 -5.80
C VAL A 251 22.46 -9.27 -5.71
N ALA A 252 23.11 -10.16 -6.47
CA ALA A 252 24.56 -10.33 -6.40
C ALA A 252 25.26 -8.99 -6.69
N PRO A 253 26.18 -8.54 -5.82
CA PRO A 253 26.89 -7.29 -6.01
C PRO A 253 27.87 -7.42 -7.17
N VAL A 254 28.14 -6.31 -7.88
CA VAL A 254 29.09 -6.29 -9.01
C VAL A 254 30.45 -6.85 -8.59
N GLU A 255 30.88 -6.54 -7.36
CA GLU A 255 32.16 -6.97 -6.80
C GLU A 255 32.26 -8.48 -6.57
N SER A 256 31.14 -9.20 -6.51
CA SER A 256 31.15 -10.67 -6.41
C SER A 256 31.55 -11.36 -7.72
N GLY A 257 31.46 -10.66 -8.86
CA GLY A 257 31.67 -11.23 -10.19
C GLY A 257 30.60 -12.26 -10.60
N LYS A 258 29.55 -12.48 -9.80
CA LYS A 258 28.46 -13.40 -10.12
C LYS A 258 27.39 -12.70 -10.97
N PRO A 259 26.91 -13.34 -12.05
CA PRO A 259 25.76 -12.83 -12.78
C PRO A 259 24.49 -13.03 -11.96
N ASP A 260 23.67 -11.97 -11.87
CA ASP A 260 22.33 -12.03 -11.30
C ASP A 260 21.33 -11.28 -12.19
N TYR A 261 20.05 -11.32 -11.82
CA TYR A 261 18.92 -10.89 -12.64
C TYR A 261 17.81 -10.32 -11.76
N VAL A 262 17.06 -9.37 -12.32
CA VAL A 262 15.84 -8.87 -11.70
C VAL A 262 14.69 -9.02 -12.68
N GLY A 263 13.53 -9.43 -12.16
CA GLY A 263 12.27 -9.46 -12.87
C GLY A 263 11.35 -8.31 -12.48
N GLY A 264 10.49 -7.92 -13.40
CA GLY A 264 9.45 -6.92 -13.17
C GLY A 264 8.18 -7.28 -13.92
N PHE A 265 7.04 -6.77 -13.44
CA PHE A 265 5.75 -6.99 -14.10
C PHE A 265 4.80 -5.81 -13.89
N VAL A 266 3.85 -5.67 -14.81
CA VAL A 266 2.69 -4.79 -14.71
C VAL A 266 1.49 -5.57 -15.23
N VAL A 267 0.39 -5.57 -14.48
CA VAL A 267 -0.84 -6.29 -14.85
C VAL A 267 -2.08 -5.41 -14.65
N THR A 268 -3.14 -5.71 -15.39
CA THR A 268 -4.48 -5.17 -15.17
C THR A 268 -5.52 -6.24 -15.48
N ALA A 269 -6.63 -6.24 -14.74
CA ALA A 269 -7.78 -7.08 -15.07
C ALA A 269 -8.50 -6.60 -16.36
N GLY A 270 -8.31 -5.33 -16.74
CA GLY A 270 -8.90 -4.69 -17.90
C GLY A 270 -9.16 -3.21 -17.64
N ILE A 271 -9.00 -2.37 -18.66
CA ILE A 271 -9.29 -0.92 -18.55
C ILE A 271 -10.80 -0.62 -18.59
N GLU A 272 -11.58 -1.62 -18.99
CA GLU A 272 -13.03 -1.58 -19.14
C GLU A 272 -13.75 -1.33 -17.80
N GLU A 273 -13.08 -1.57 -16.67
CA GLU A 273 -13.58 -1.32 -15.30
C GLU A 273 -14.26 0.04 -15.17
N VAL A 274 -13.63 1.10 -15.68
CA VAL A 274 -14.16 2.46 -15.58
C VAL A 274 -15.46 2.64 -16.38
N ALA A 275 -15.61 1.93 -17.50
CA ALA A 275 -16.82 2.01 -18.32
C ALA A 275 -17.94 1.15 -17.74
N ILE A 276 -17.62 -0.02 -17.19
CA ILE A 276 -18.58 -0.96 -16.61
C ILE A 276 -19.14 -0.44 -15.29
N ALA A 277 -18.33 0.27 -14.48
CA ALA A 277 -18.73 0.79 -13.18
C ALA A 277 -19.61 2.05 -13.24
N LYS A 278 -19.77 2.68 -14.42
CA LYS A 278 -20.58 3.88 -14.62
C LYS A 278 -21.99 3.55 -15.09
#